data_AF-A0A357Z1F7-F1
#
_entry.id   AF-A0A357Z1F7-F1
#
_cell.length_a   1.000
_cell.length_b   1.000
_cell.length_c   1.000
_cell.angle_alpha   90.00
_cell.angle_beta   90.00
_cell.angle_gamma   90.00
#
_symmetry.space_group_name_H-M   'P 1'
#
loop_
_entity.id
_entity.type
_entity.pdbx_description
1 polymer ?
#
loop_
_entity_poly.entity_id
_entity_poly.type
_entity_poly.pdbx_seq_one_letter_code
_entity_poly.pdbx_strand_id
1 'polypeptide(L)'
;MKILVINAGSSSLKYQLIDMDTEKMMAKGICDRIGTEESFIKYQKAGESAKKTPRAIPNHVQAFRLVTQALVDPKKGVISDLSEISAVGHRVVQGGAIFDHSVLVTDEVIRQIQSLIPLAPLHNKPEADAILACREVFGKKMPQCVVFDTSFHATMPE
;
A
#
# COMPACT_ATOMS: atom_id res chain seq x y z
N MET A 1 11.05 -14.60 -0.80
CA MET A 1 9.67 -14.20 -0.38
C MET A 1 9.33 -12.86 -1.03
N LYS A 2 8.14 -12.64 -1.60
CA LYS A 2 7.81 -11.36 -2.27
C LYS A 2 6.84 -10.52 -1.45
N ILE A 3 7.22 -9.30 -1.12
CA ILE A 3 6.44 -8.39 -0.27
C ILE A 3 5.98 -7.19 -1.09
N LEU A 4 4.66 -6.97 -1.13
CA LEU A 4 4.08 -5.75 -1.70
C LEU A 4 4.00 -4.68 -0.60
N VAL A 5 4.72 -3.58 -0.76
CA VAL A 5 4.69 -2.45 0.17
C VAL A 5 3.80 -1.35 -0.41
N ILE A 6 2.89 -0.83 0.40
CA ILE A 6 1.87 0.16 0.05
C ILE A 6 2.05 1.40 0.93
N ASN A 7 1.90 2.57 0.30
CA ASN A 7 1.85 3.85 0.97
C ASN A 7 0.75 4.68 0.30
N ALA A 8 -0.40 4.79 0.95
CA ALA A 8 -1.52 5.58 0.48
C ALA A 8 -1.53 6.98 1.13
N GLY A 9 -1.78 7.99 0.31
CA GLY A 9 -2.07 9.35 0.74
C GLY A 9 -3.41 9.82 0.17
N SER A 10 -3.85 11.04 0.51
CA SER A 10 -5.16 11.57 0.12
C SER A 10 -5.51 11.45 -1.37
N SER A 11 -4.53 11.61 -2.25
CA SER A 11 -4.72 11.57 -3.72
C SER A 11 -3.75 10.66 -4.45
N SER A 12 -3.00 9.81 -3.73
CA SER A 12 -2.04 8.90 -4.36
C SER A 12 -1.91 7.56 -3.64
N LEU A 13 -1.45 6.55 -4.36
CA LEU A 13 -1.07 5.24 -3.83
C LEU A 13 0.26 4.85 -4.46
N LYS A 14 1.32 4.88 -3.66
CA LYS A 14 2.66 4.43 -4.03
C LYS A 14 2.83 2.98 -3.62
N TYR A 15 3.60 2.24 -4.41
CA TYR A 15 3.87 0.84 -4.11
C TYR A 15 5.25 0.40 -4.59
N GLN A 16 5.76 -0.66 -3.96
CA GLN A 16 6.89 -1.45 -4.44
C GLN A 16 6.62 -2.93 -4.21
N LEU A 17 7.02 -3.78 -5.15
CA LEU A 17 7.16 -5.21 -4.94
C LEU A 17 8.65 -5.51 -4.72
N ILE A 18 8.98 -6.11 -3.59
CA ILE A 18 10.35 -6.40 -3.15
C ILE A 18 10.51 -7.91 -3.01
N ASP A 19 11.59 -8.46 -3.57
CA ASP A 19 12.03 -9.81 -3.26
C ASP A 19 12.90 -9.78 -2.01
N MET A 20 12.39 -10.32 -0.91
CA MET A 20 13.07 -10.34 0.39
C MET A 20 14.16 -11.40 0.50
N ASP A 21 14.29 -12.32 -0.46
CA ASP A 21 15.45 -13.23 -0.46
C ASP A 21 16.71 -12.48 -0.90
N THR A 22 16.54 -11.38 -1.66
CA THR A 22 17.64 -10.54 -2.18
C THR A 22 17.56 -9.08 -1.73
N GLU A 23 16.49 -8.70 -1.03
CA GLU A 23 16.10 -7.33 -0.67
C GLU A 23 16.04 -6.36 -1.86
N LYS A 24 15.85 -6.88 -3.09
CA LYS A 24 15.82 -6.07 -4.31
C LYS A 24 14.39 -5.72 -4.70
N MET A 25 14.21 -4.46 -5.09
CA MET A 25 12.97 -4.01 -5.74
C MET A 25 12.82 -4.71 -7.09
N MET A 26 11.68 -5.35 -7.29
CA MET A 26 11.27 -5.97 -8.56
C MET A 26 10.52 -4.97 -9.44
N ALA A 27 9.57 -4.26 -8.85
CA ALA A 27 8.83 -3.17 -9.50
C ALA A 27 8.42 -2.11 -8.48
N LYS A 28 8.21 -0.88 -8.97
CA LYS A 28 7.61 0.21 -8.20
C LYS A 28 6.68 1.05 -9.05
N GLY A 29 5.77 1.75 -8.38
CA GLY A 29 4.89 2.67 -9.09
C GLY A 29 4.12 3.61 -8.17
N ILE A 30 3.31 4.43 -8.82
CA ILE A 30 2.38 5.35 -8.19
C ILE A 30 1.11 5.44 -9.03
N CYS A 31 -0.04 5.31 -8.39
CA CYS A 31 -1.31 5.84 -8.87
C CYS A 31 -1.44 7.24 -8.28
N ASP A 32 -1.55 8.27 -9.12
CA ASP A 32 -1.50 9.67 -8.69
C ASP A 32 -2.71 10.45 -9.21
N ARG A 33 -3.02 11.57 -8.54
CA ARG A 33 -4.21 12.39 -8.77
C ARG A 33 -5.50 11.58 -8.75
N ILE A 34 -5.60 10.63 -7.82
CA ILE A 34 -6.79 9.79 -7.60
C ILE A 34 -8.01 10.71 -7.37
N GLY A 35 -9.12 10.39 -8.02
CA GLY A 35 -10.38 11.14 -7.95
C GLY A 35 -10.48 12.28 -8.97
N THR A 36 -9.46 12.50 -9.81
CA THR A 36 -9.48 13.59 -10.81
C THR A 36 -9.36 13.07 -12.25
N GLU A 37 -9.73 13.91 -13.23
CA GLU A 37 -9.60 13.60 -14.66
C GLU A 37 -8.14 13.48 -15.11
N GLU A 38 -7.22 14.08 -14.36
CA GLU A 38 -5.78 14.05 -14.65
C GLU A 38 -5.07 12.85 -13.98
N SER A 39 -5.83 11.88 -13.48
CA SER A 39 -5.31 10.67 -12.86
C SER A 39 -4.40 9.88 -13.81
N PHE A 40 -3.34 9.32 -13.24
CA PHE A 40 -2.38 8.52 -14.00
C PHE A 40 -1.73 7.45 -13.15
N ILE A 41 -1.18 6.45 -13.84
CA ILE A 41 -0.27 5.46 -13.25
C ILE A 41 1.12 5.73 -13.79
N LYS A 42 2.12 5.69 -12.92
CA LYS A 42 3.53 5.56 -13.29
C LYS A 42 4.04 4.22 -12.79
N TYR A 43 4.59 3.40 -13.68
CA TYR A 43 5.10 2.06 -13.38
C TYR A 43 6.56 1.94 -13.82
N GLN A 44 7.37 1.25 -13.03
CA GLN A 44 8.76 0.99 -13.29
C GLN A 44 9.12 -0.43 -12.87
N LYS A 45 9.60 -1.23 -13.81
CA LYS A 45 10.26 -2.51 -13.53
C LYS A 45 11.73 -2.29 -13.18
N ALA A 46 12.32 -3.16 -12.38
CA ALA A 46 13.74 -3.12 -12.04
C ALA A 46 14.61 -3.06 -13.31
N GLY A 47 15.58 -2.15 -13.32
CA GLY A 47 16.48 -1.95 -14.47
C GLY A 47 15.87 -1.16 -15.64
N GLU A 48 14.59 -0.78 -15.58
CA GLU A 48 13.91 -0.04 -16.65
C GLU A 48 13.56 1.40 -16.24
N SER A 49 13.32 2.25 -17.24
CA SER A 49 12.78 3.59 -17.04
C SER A 49 11.29 3.57 -16.73
N ALA A 50 10.84 4.45 -15.85
CA ALA A 50 9.44 4.55 -15.48
C ALA A 50 8.57 5.06 -16.65
N LYS A 51 7.42 4.43 -16.89
CA LYS A 51 6.42 4.87 -17.88
C LYS A 51 5.17 5.41 -17.18
N LYS A 52 4.74 6.60 -17.62
CA LYS A 52 3.48 7.25 -17.19
C LYS A 52 2.38 6.96 -18.20
N THR A 53 1.19 6.61 -17.72
CA THR A 53 0.01 6.34 -18.54
C THR A 53 -1.23 6.97 -17.89
N PRO A 54 -1.95 7.86 -18.59
CA PRO A 54 -3.23 8.36 -18.11
C PRO A 54 -4.23 7.22 -17.91
N ARG A 55 -4.94 7.25 -16.78
CA ARG A 55 -5.95 6.25 -16.41
C ARG A 55 -6.93 6.90 -15.45
N ALA A 56 -8.22 6.64 -15.62
CA ALA A 56 -9.23 7.03 -14.63
C ALA A 56 -9.04 6.21 -13.35
N ILE A 57 -8.85 6.90 -12.22
CA ILE A 57 -8.69 6.29 -10.90
C ILE A 57 -9.64 6.98 -9.92
N PRO A 58 -10.91 6.57 -9.83
CA PRO A 58 -11.93 7.27 -9.03
C PRO A 58 -11.67 7.19 -7.51
N ASN A 59 -11.00 6.15 -7.03
CA ASN A 59 -10.74 5.91 -5.61
C ASN A 59 -9.54 4.97 -5.39
N HIS A 60 -9.13 4.82 -4.13
CA HIS A 60 -8.00 3.96 -3.72
C HIS A 60 -8.22 2.47 -4.00
N VAL A 61 -9.47 2.00 -3.98
CA VAL A 61 -9.78 0.61 -4.36
C VAL A 61 -9.40 0.36 -5.81
N GLN A 62 -9.82 1.26 -6.71
CA GLN A 62 -9.45 1.15 -8.13
C GLN A 62 -7.95 1.35 -8.34
N ALA A 63 -7.31 2.25 -7.59
CA ALA A 63 -5.86 2.41 -7.62
C ALA A 63 -5.14 1.08 -7.28
N PHE A 64 -5.56 0.41 -6.20
CA PHE A 64 -4.97 -0.85 -5.77
C PHE A 64 -5.17 -1.97 -6.80
N ARG A 65 -6.37 -2.08 -7.39
CA ARG A 65 -6.63 -3.03 -8.50
C ARG A 65 -5.68 -2.79 -9.68
N LEU A 66 -5.46 -1.54 -10.07
CA LEU A 66 -4.53 -1.18 -11.13
C LEU A 66 -3.07 -1.52 -10.79
N VAL A 67 -2.67 -1.42 -9.52
CA VAL A 67 -1.37 -1.91 -9.05
C VAL A 67 -1.25 -3.41 -9.30
N THR A 68 -2.21 -4.21 -8.84
CA THR A 68 -2.15 -5.67 -9.00
C THR A 68 -2.12 -6.09 -10.47
N GLN A 69 -2.93 -5.44 -11.33
CA GLN A 69 -2.91 -5.67 -12.78
C GLN A 69 -1.58 -5.31 -13.42
N ALA A 70 -0.92 -4.23 -12.98
CA ALA A 70 0.39 -3.86 -13.51
C ALA A 70 1.48 -4.88 -13.15
N LEU A 71 1.39 -5.50 -11.97
CA LEU A 71 2.37 -6.49 -11.49
C LEU A 71 2.28 -7.81 -12.26
N VAL A 72 1.07 -8.24 -12.66
CA VAL A 72 0.82 -9.48 -13.43
C VAL A 72 0.65 -9.28 -14.94
N ASP A 73 0.89 -8.06 -15.44
CA ASP A 73 0.75 -7.76 -16.86
C ASP A 73 1.67 -8.67 -17.71
N PRO A 74 1.15 -9.40 -18.73
CA PRO A 74 1.96 -10.36 -19.49
C PRO A 74 3.16 -9.74 -20.23
N LYS A 75 3.16 -8.42 -20.48
CA LYS A 75 4.21 -7.73 -21.23
C LYS A 75 5.21 -7.02 -20.32
N LYS A 76 4.75 -6.44 -19.21
CA LYS A 76 5.58 -5.58 -18.34
C LYS A 76 5.61 -6.00 -16.87
N GLY A 77 4.83 -7.00 -16.49
CA GLY A 77 4.75 -7.52 -15.15
C GLY A 77 6.07 -8.12 -14.66
N VAL A 78 6.10 -8.39 -13.36
CA VAL A 78 7.25 -8.98 -12.65
C VAL A 78 6.89 -10.26 -11.91
N ILE A 79 5.60 -10.62 -11.92
CA ILE A 79 5.05 -11.87 -11.42
C ILE A 79 4.02 -12.38 -12.44
N SER A 80 3.78 -13.67 -12.45
CA SER A 80 2.81 -14.34 -13.32
C SER A 80 1.42 -14.44 -12.67
N ASP A 81 1.39 -14.56 -11.34
CA ASP A 81 0.15 -14.68 -10.57
C ASP A 81 0.24 -13.91 -9.24
N LEU A 82 -0.91 -13.45 -8.74
CA LEU A 82 -0.99 -12.71 -7.47
C LEU A 82 -0.64 -13.56 -6.24
N SER A 83 -0.76 -14.89 -6.33
CA SER A 83 -0.33 -15.81 -5.26
C SER A 83 1.18 -15.80 -5.02
N GLU A 84 1.98 -15.23 -5.92
CA GLU A 84 3.41 -15.05 -5.70
C GLU A 84 3.72 -13.98 -4.63
N ILE A 85 2.76 -13.08 -4.34
CA ILE A 85 2.88 -12.11 -3.25
C ILE A 85 2.62 -12.83 -1.94
N SER A 86 3.64 -12.85 -1.07
CA SER A 86 3.61 -13.58 0.19
C SER A 86 2.93 -12.81 1.33
N ALA A 87 3.04 -11.48 1.31
CA ALA A 87 2.37 -10.58 2.25
C ALA A 87 2.36 -9.13 1.73
N VAL A 88 1.57 -8.28 2.39
CA VAL A 88 1.48 -6.85 2.09
C VAL A 88 1.86 -6.00 3.31
N GLY A 89 2.76 -5.05 3.14
CA GLY A 89 3.14 -4.06 4.14
C GLY A 89 2.46 -2.73 3.88
N HIS A 90 1.93 -2.10 4.92
CA HIS A 90 1.18 -0.85 4.86
C HIS A 90 1.83 0.20 5.75
N ARG A 91 2.12 1.38 5.21
CA ARG A 91 2.59 2.52 6.02
C ARG A 91 1.40 3.30 6.56
N VAL A 92 1.23 3.32 7.88
CA VAL A 92 0.23 4.15 8.56
C VAL A 92 0.93 5.33 9.23
N VAL A 93 0.42 6.55 9.04
CA VAL A 93 1.08 7.74 9.61
C VAL A 93 0.90 7.81 11.12
N GLN A 94 -0.33 7.74 11.63
CA GLN A 94 -0.59 7.86 13.07
C GLN A 94 -1.01 6.53 13.71
N GLY A 95 -0.24 6.04 14.69
CA GLY A 95 -0.57 4.91 15.57
C GLY A 95 -1.15 5.27 16.95
N GLY A 96 -1.20 6.55 17.28
CA GLY A 96 -1.61 7.08 18.58
C GLY A 96 -0.78 6.51 19.72
N ALA A 97 -1.35 6.51 20.92
CA ALA A 97 -0.82 5.76 22.06
C ALA A 97 -1.19 4.26 22.00
N ILE A 98 -1.86 3.82 20.93
CA ILE A 98 -2.36 2.44 20.78
C ILE A 98 -1.27 1.54 20.21
N PHE A 99 -0.50 2.05 19.24
CA PHE A 99 0.48 1.27 18.50
C PHE A 99 1.90 1.80 18.71
N ASP A 100 2.68 1.07 19.51
CA ASP A 100 4.10 1.30 19.79
C ASP A 100 5.03 0.41 18.93
N HIS A 101 4.47 -0.50 18.12
CA HIS A 101 5.20 -1.33 17.17
C HIS A 101 4.33 -1.66 15.95
N SER A 102 4.93 -2.34 14.97
CA SER A 102 4.20 -2.84 13.79
C SER A 102 3.36 -4.05 14.15
N VAL A 103 2.13 -4.15 13.61
CA VAL A 103 1.21 -5.24 13.94
C VAL A 103 0.58 -5.87 12.69
N LEU A 104 0.15 -7.12 12.82
CA LEU A 104 -0.64 -7.78 11.79
C LEU A 104 -2.06 -7.21 11.73
N VAL A 105 -2.59 -7.05 10.53
CA VAL A 105 -3.92 -6.49 10.31
C VAL A 105 -5.01 -7.49 10.72
N THR A 106 -5.79 -7.10 11.71
CA THR A 106 -7.05 -7.76 12.11
C THR A 106 -8.23 -6.82 11.91
N ASP A 107 -9.46 -7.32 12.08
CA ASP A 107 -10.67 -6.46 12.07
C ASP A 107 -10.60 -5.40 13.18
N GLU A 108 -9.95 -5.70 14.31
CA GLU A 108 -9.73 -4.74 15.41
C GLU A 108 -8.70 -3.67 15.05
N VAL A 109 -7.56 -4.07 14.48
CA VAL A 109 -6.53 -3.12 14.05
C VAL A 109 -7.08 -2.10 13.05
N ILE A 110 -7.94 -2.52 12.12
CA ILE A 110 -8.59 -1.59 11.17
C ILE A 110 -9.49 -0.60 11.90
N ARG A 111 -10.31 -1.05 12.87
CA ARG A 111 -11.16 -0.15 13.67
C ARG A 111 -10.34 0.86 14.46
N GLN A 112 -9.22 0.41 15.05
CA GLN A 112 -8.32 1.30 15.78
C GLN A 112 -7.66 2.32 14.86
N ILE A 113 -7.17 1.93 13.69
CA ILE A 113 -6.65 2.87 12.67
C ILE A 113 -7.72 3.89 12.26
N GLN A 114 -8.97 3.44 12.08
CA GLN A 114 -10.11 4.32 11.75
C GLN A 114 -10.40 5.31 12.88
N SER A 115 -10.34 4.90 14.15
CA SER A 115 -10.51 5.81 15.29
C SER A 115 -9.43 6.90 15.37
N LEU A 116 -8.25 6.66 14.78
CA LEU A 116 -7.14 7.61 14.74
C LEU A 116 -7.19 8.57 13.53
N ILE A 117 -8.19 8.44 12.64
CA ILE A 117 -8.38 9.34 11.50
C ILE A 117 -8.40 10.82 11.92
N PRO A 118 -9.07 11.25 13.01
CA PRO A 118 -9.05 12.66 13.43
C PRO A 118 -7.65 13.23 13.69
N LEU A 119 -6.66 12.39 14.04
CA LEU A 119 -5.28 12.82 14.28
C LEU A 119 -4.47 13.01 12.98
N ALA A 120 -4.84 12.31 11.91
CA ALA A 120 -4.17 12.36 10.62
C ALA A 120 -5.14 12.12 9.45
N PRO A 121 -6.12 13.00 9.22
CA PRO A 121 -7.26 12.73 8.33
C PRO A 121 -6.84 12.54 6.86
N LEU A 122 -5.79 13.23 6.43
CA LEU A 122 -5.26 13.14 5.05
C LEU A 122 -4.41 11.89 4.80
N HIS A 123 -4.13 11.10 5.83
CA HIS A 123 -3.22 9.95 5.75
C HIS A 123 -3.88 8.65 6.23
N ASN A 124 -4.41 8.62 7.46
CA ASN A 124 -4.97 7.39 8.04
C ASN A 124 -6.23 6.91 7.30
N LYS A 125 -7.09 7.81 6.79
CA LYS A 125 -8.28 7.42 6.03
C LYS A 125 -7.91 6.74 4.70
N PRO A 126 -7.06 7.33 3.84
CA PRO A 126 -6.55 6.66 2.64
C PRO A 126 -5.87 5.30 2.92
N GLU A 127 -5.09 5.20 3.99
CA GLU A 127 -4.42 3.94 4.33
C GLU A 127 -5.41 2.87 4.81
N ALA A 128 -6.40 3.23 5.63
CA ALA A 128 -7.49 2.32 5.99
C ALA A 128 -8.25 1.80 4.75
N ASP A 129 -8.50 2.67 3.77
CA ASP A 129 -9.13 2.29 2.50
C ASP A 129 -8.24 1.34 1.68
N ALA A 130 -6.92 1.56 1.67
CA ALA A 130 -5.96 0.68 1.00
C ALA A 130 -5.87 -0.71 1.64
N ILE A 131 -5.90 -0.79 2.97
CA ILE A 131 -5.96 -2.06 3.73
C ILE A 131 -7.25 -2.83 3.39
N LEU A 132 -8.39 -2.13 3.35
CA LEU A 132 -9.67 -2.74 2.96
C LEU A 132 -9.66 -3.21 1.50
N ALA A 133 -9.12 -2.41 0.59
CA ALA A 133 -8.95 -2.79 -0.82
C ALA A 133 -8.05 -4.02 -0.98
N CYS A 134 -6.96 -4.11 -0.21
CA CYS A 134 -6.09 -5.27 -0.19
C CYS A 134 -6.84 -6.55 0.24
N ARG A 135 -7.72 -6.45 1.24
CA ARG A 135 -8.58 -7.57 1.67
C ARG A 135 -9.61 -7.97 0.62
N GLU A 136 -10.13 -7.01 -0.14
CA GLU A 136 -11.06 -7.30 -1.24
C GLU A 136 -10.36 -8.05 -2.38
N VAL A 137 -9.11 -7.66 -2.69
CA VAL A 137 -8.34 -8.25 -3.80
C VAL A 137 -7.71 -9.60 -3.45
N PHE A 138 -7.05 -9.70 -2.29
CA PHE A 138 -6.30 -10.91 -1.89
C PHE A 138 -7.07 -11.81 -0.91
N GLY A 139 -8.21 -11.36 -0.40
CA GLY A 139 -8.96 -12.05 0.66
C GLY A 139 -8.37 -11.87 2.06
N LYS A 140 -9.15 -12.26 3.08
CA LYS A 140 -8.76 -12.12 4.49
C LYS A 140 -7.56 -12.99 4.93
N LYS A 141 -7.21 -14.01 4.15
CA LYS A 141 -6.11 -14.93 4.49
C LYS A 141 -4.73 -14.37 4.13
N MET A 142 -4.66 -13.35 3.28
CA MET A 142 -3.40 -12.70 2.93
C MET A 142 -2.82 -11.98 4.15
N PRO A 143 -1.60 -12.31 4.60
CA PRO A 143 -0.96 -11.59 5.69
C PRO A 143 -0.73 -10.12 5.30
N GLN A 144 -1.17 -9.22 6.17
CA GLN A 144 -0.93 -7.79 6.04
C GLN A 144 -0.32 -7.28 7.33
N CYS A 145 0.71 -6.43 7.23
CA CYS A 145 1.36 -5.78 8.36
C CYS A 145 1.22 -4.26 8.22
N VAL A 146 0.83 -3.59 9.31
CA VAL A 146 0.83 -2.12 9.39
C VAL A 146 2.04 -1.65 10.19
N VAL A 147 2.76 -0.71 9.62
CA VAL A 147 3.96 -0.09 10.19
C VAL A 147 3.64 1.38 10.43
N PHE A 148 3.72 1.82 11.69
CA PHE A 148 3.31 3.16 12.08
C PHE A 148 4.51 4.11 12.12
N ASP A 149 4.43 5.27 11.46
CA ASP A 149 5.49 6.27 11.50
C ASP A 149 5.76 6.75 12.94
N THR A 150 4.73 6.78 13.81
CA THR A 150 4.85 7.21 15.21
C THR A 150 5.44 6.16 16.15
N SER A 151 5.46 4.89 15.77
CA SER A 151 5.85 3.80 16.68
C SER A 151 7.29 3.94 17.20
N PHE A 152 8.20 4.45 16.36
CA PHE A 152 9.59 4.72 16.75
C PHE A 152 9.70 5.73 17.91
N HIS A 153 8.74 6.62 18.06
CA HIS A 153 8.73 7.66 19.10
C HIS A 153 8.03 7.24 20.39
N ALA A 154 7.48 6.02 20.47
CA ALA A 154 6.69 5.56 21.60
C ALA A 154 7.47 5.46 22.93
N THR A 155 8.81 5.46 22.88
CA THR A 155 9.68 5.38 24.06
C THR A 155 10.23 6.74 24.52
N MET A 156 9.73 7.86 23.99
CA MET A 156 10.14 9.19 24.47
C MET A 156 9.68 9.40 25.93
N PRO A 157 10.54 9.91 26.83
CA PRO A 157 10.15 10.22 28.20
C PRO A 157 9.18 11.41 28.26
N GLU A 158 8.45 11.52 29.37
CA GLU A 158 7.58 12.67 29.69
C GLU A 158 8.38 13.95 30.00
#